data_AF-A0AAV4B1B2-F1
#
_entry.id   AF-A0AAV4B1B2-F1
#
_cell.length_a   1.000
_cell.length_b   1.000
_cell.length_c   1.000
_cell.angle_alpha   90.00
_cell.angle_beta   90.00
_cell.angle_gamma   90.00
#
_symmetry.space_group_name_H-M   'P 1'
#
loop_
_entity.id
_entity.type
_entity.pdbx_description
1 polymer ?
#
loop_
_entity_poly.entity_id
_entity_poly.type
_entity_poly.pdbx_seq_one_letter_code
_entity_poly.pdbx_strand_id
1 'polypeptide(L)'
;MMFDRWTELAGVTKGNFGDLRDLVIRDQLYRSFNSKIITVLKERSPKSIAHVRDIATKYRLAHPDISLAKGEISIANAAQRPSGKDRDARSSTSDEWNANDRGCSMFRR
;
A
#
# COMPACT_ATOMS: atom_id res chain seq x y z
N MET A 1 11.04 -23.81 8.56
CA MET A 1 11.22 -22.34 8.54
C MET A 1 10.33 -21.72 7.48
N MET A 2 10.16 -20.39 7.42
CA MET A 2 9.32 -19.73 6.39
C MET A 2 9.85 -19.94 4.95
N PHE A 3 11.17 -20.04 4.80
CA PHE A 3 11.81 -20.28 3.50
C PHE A 3 11.44 -21.65 2.90
N ASP A 4 11.46 -22.72 3.71
CA ASP A 4 11.09 -24.06 3.28
C ASP A 4 9.64 -24.07 2.78
N ARG A 5 8.73 -23.45 3.54
CA ARG A 5 7.33 -23.36 3.15
C ARG A 5 7.11 -22.61 1.84
N TRP A 6 7.88 -21.53 1.61
CA TRP A 6 7.80 -20.76 0.37
C TRP A 6 8.23 -21.57 -0.85
N THR A 7 9.36 -22.29 -0.74
CA THR A 7 9.87 -23.14 -1.83
C THR A 7 8.97 -24.34 -2.12
N GLU A 8 8.38 -24.96 -1.08
CA GLU A 8 7.37 -26.01 -1.22
C GLU A 8 6.12 -25.53 -1.97
N LEU A 9 5.55 -24.38 -1.57
CA LEU A 9 4.36 -23.82 -2.22
C LEU A 9 4.62 -23.41 -3.67
N ALA A 10 5.86 -23.05 -3.99
CA ALA A 10 6.28 -22.73 -5.35
C ALA A 10 6.56 -23.96 -6.22
N GLY A 11 6.55 -25.18 -5.64
CA GLY A 11 6.84 -26.42 -6.36
C GLY A 11 8.32 -26.60 -6.72
N VAL A 12 9.24 -25.98 -5.96
CA VAL A 12 10.68 -26.12 -6.17
C VAL A 12 11.12 -27.51 -5.72
N THR A 13 11.73 -28.27 -6.63
CA THR A 13 12.25 -29.61 -6.30
C THR A 13 13.51 -29.47 -5.44
N LYS A 14 13.62 -30.27 -4.36
CA LYS A 14 14.81 -30.27 -3.50
C LYS A 14 16.07 -30.56 -4.33
N GLY A 15 17.08 -29.71 -4.21
CA GLY A 15 18.33 -29.82 -4.95
C GLY A 15 18.29 -29.23 -6.38
N ASN A 16 17.12 -28.79 -6.87
CA ASN A 16 17.03 -28.10 -8.16
C ASN A 16 17.24 -26.59 -7.99
N PHE A 17 18.50 -26.17 -8.09
CA PHE A 17 18.88 -24.76 -8.06
C PHE A 17 18.30 -23.94 -9.22
N GLY A 18 17.93 -24.58 -10.34
CA GLY A 18 17.29 -23.92 -11.47
C GLY A 18 15.90 -23.40 -11.10
N ASP A 19 15.08 -24.23 -10.48
CA ASP A 19 13.73 -23.87 -10.02
C ASP A 19 13.79 -22.77 -8.94
N LEU A 20 14.76 -22.88 -8.03
CA LEU A 20 14.98 -21.87 -7.00
C LEU A 20 15.39 -20.52 -7.61
N ARG A 21 16.30 -20.54 -8.59
CA ARG A 21 16.71 -19.32 -9.31
C ARG A 21 15.53 -18.69 -10.04
N ASP A 22 14.70 -19.50 -10.71
CA ASP A 22 13.50 -19.02 -11.39
C ASP A 22 12.52 -18.36 -10.41
N LEU A 23 12.28 -19.00 -9.26
CA LEU A 23 11.42 -18.47 -8.19
C LEU A 23 11.93 -17.13 -7.65
N VAL A 24 13.22 -17.03 -7.33
CA VAL A 24 13.81 -15.80 -6.77
C VAL A 24 13.74 -14.65 -7.77
N ILE A 25 14.08 -14.89 -9.04
CA ILE A 25 14.02 -13.87 -10.08
C ILE A 25 12.57 -13.43 -10.31
N ARG A 26 11.60 -14.36 -10.32
CA ARG A 26 10.18 -14.01 -10.41
C ARG A 26 9.77 -13.09 -9.27
N ASP A 27 10.12 -13.40 -8.02
CA ASP A 27 9.80 -12.54 -6.87
C ASP A 27 10.34 -11.12 -7.04
N GLN A 28 11.58 -10.98 -7.53
CA GLN A 28 12.16 -9.66 -7.80
C GLN A 28 11.44 -8.92 -8.93
N LEU A 29 11.01 -9.62 -9.98
CA LEU A 29 10.20 -9.01 -11.04
C LEU A 29 8.85 -8.51 -10.51
N TYR A 30 8.18 -9.28 -9.64
CA TYR A 30 6.95 -8.83 -9.00
C TYR A 30 7.14 -7.56 -8.16
N ARG A 31 8.32 -7.37 -7.56
CA ARG A 31 8.64 -6.16 -6.78
C ARG A 31 8.97 -4.95 -7.64
N SER A 32 9.57 -5.17 -8.80
CA SER A 32 10.01 -4.09 -9.70
C SER A 32 8.90 -3.60 -10.63
N PHE A 33 7.86 -4.39 -10.85
CA PHE A 33 6.75 -4.01 -11.71
C PHE A 33 5.78 -2.99 -11.10
N ASN A 34 5.07 -2.28 -11.98
CA ASN A 34 3.97 -1.40 -11.57
C ASN A 34 2.76 -2.22 -11.06
N SER A 35 1.87 -1.59 -10.29
CA SER A 35 0.70 -2.26 -9.71
C SER A 35 -0.29 -2.81 -10.74
N LYS A 36 -0.40 -2.18 -11.92
CA LYS A 36 -1.34 -2.58 -12.98
C LYS A 36 -0.95 -3.92 -13.60
N ILE A 37 0.30 -4.07 -14.02
CA ILE A 37 0.79 -5.34 -14.57
C ILE A 37 0.89 -6.42 -13.49
N ILE A 38 1.21 -6.07 -12.24
CA ILE A 38 1.19 -7.03 -11.13
C ILE A 38 -0.18 -7.68 -10.98
N THR A 39 -1.25 -6.90 -11.15
CA THR A 39 -2.63 -7.42 -11.07
C THR A 39 -2.85 -8.47 -12.15
N VAL A 40 -2.48 -8.17 -13.40
CA VAL A 40 -2.56 -9.11 -14.53
C VAL A 40 -1.69 -10.36 -14.29
N LEU A 41 -0.48 -10.20 -13.78
CA LEU A 41 0.42 -11.32 -13.48
C LEU A 41 -0.15 -12.21 -12.37
N LYS A 42 -0.76 -11.64 -11.34
CA LYS A 42 -1.41 -12.39 -10.25
C LYS A 42 -2.60 -13.20 -10.75
N GLU A 43 -3.44 -12.62 -11.60
CA GLU A 43 -4.58 -13.32 -12.21
C GLU A 43 -4.15 -14.51 -13.08
N ARG A 44 -3.02 -14.39 -13.77
CA ARG A 44 -2.50 -15.43 -14.68
C ARG A 44 -1.59 -16.44 -13.98
N SER A 45 -1.05 -16.12 -12.81
CA SER A 45 -0.20 -17.00 -11.98
C SER A 45 0.95 -17.71 -12.74
N PRO A 46 1.83 -16.96 -13.45
CA PRO A 46 2.90 -17.55 -14.25
C PRO A 46 3.90 -18.35 -13.42
N LYS A 47 4.20 -19.57 -13.88
CA LYS A 47 5.08 -20.55 -13.22
C LYS A 47 6.56 -20.42 -13.59
N SER A 48 6.90 -19.62 -14.61
CA SER A 48 8.26 -19.44 -15.10
C SER A 48 8.54 -17.99 -15.46
N ILE A 49 9.82 -17.59 -15.44
CA ILE A 49 10.26 -16.27 -15.92
C ILE A 49 9.83 -16.03 -17.37
N ALA A 50 9.89 -17.07 -18.22
CA ALA A 50 9.48 -16.98 -19.62
C ALA A 50 8.01 -16.56 -19.75
N HIS A 51 7.11 -17.18 -18.98
CA HIS A 51 5.71 -16.77 -18.96
C HIS A 51 5.50 -15.35 -18.45
N VAL A 52 6.25 -14.92 -17.42
CA VAL A 52 6.21 -13.54 -16.94
C VAL A 52 6.60 -12.57 -18.06
N ARG A 53 7.67 -12.87 -18.80
CA ARG A 53 8.13 -12.08 -19.94
C ARG A 53 7.07 -12.00 -21.03
N ASP A 54 6.44 -13.11 -21.37
CA ASP A 54 5.42 -13.15 -22.43
C ASP A 54 4.20 -12.32 -22.07
N ILE A 55 3.72 -12.43 -20.82
CA ILE A 55 2.62 -11.60 -20.32
C ILE A 55 3.02 -10.13 -20.32
N ALA A 56 4.21 -9.80 -19.83
CA ALA A 56 4.70 -8.42 -19.81
C ALA A 56 4.85 -7.82 -21.21
N THR A 57 5.29 -8.64 -22.18
CA THR A 57 5.41 -8.23 -23.58
C THR A 57 4.03 -7.96 -24.19
N LYS A 58 3.07 -8.88 -24.00
CA LYS A 58 1.68 -8.71 -24.46
C LYS A 58 1.02 -7.49 -23.81
N TYR A 59 1.26 -7.28 -22.52
CA TYR A 59 0.74 -6.12 -21.79
C TYR A 59 1.30 -4.81 -22.35
N ARG A 60 2.61 -4.75 -22.62
CA ARG A 60 3.24 -3.57 -23.24
C ARG A 60 2.72 -3.28 -24.64
N LEU A 61 2.44 -4.31 -25.43
CA LEU A 61 1.84 -4.15 -26.76
C LEU A 61 0.40 -3.62 -26.68
N ALA A 62 -0.37 -4.05 -25.69
CA ALA A 62 -1.74 -3.57 -25.47
C ALA A 62 -1.79 -2.17 -24.83
N HIS A 63 -0.77 -1.79 -24.06
CA HIS A 63 -0.70 -0.54 -23.30
C HIS A 63 0.66 0.14 -23.50
N PRO A 64 0.94 0.72 -24.69
CA PRO A 64 2.25 1.29 -25.02
C PRO A 64 2.64 2.46 -24.11
N ASP A 65 1.67 3.23 -23.61
CA ASP A 65 1.91 4.42 -22.79
C ASP A 65 2.14 4.11 -21.31
N ILE A 66 1.96 2.85 -20.89
CA ILE A 66 2.10 2.44 -19.49
C ILE A 66 3.48 1.85 -19.26
N SER A 67 4.30 2.52 -18.45
CA SER A 67 5.58 1.96 -18.00
C SER A 67 5.37 0.69 -17.18
N LEU A 68 6.12 -0.36 -17.49
CA LEU A 68 6.10 -1.64 -16.78
C LEU A 68 6.74 -1.54 -15.40
N ALA A 69 7.77 -0.71 -15.27
CA ALA A 69 8.49 -0.53 -14.02
C ALA A 69 7.67 0.30 -13.05
N LYS A 70 7.82 0.02 -11.75
CA LYS A 70 7.35 0.90 -10.70
C LYS A 70 8.09 2.23 -10.86
N GLY A 71 7.35 3.31 -11.14
CA GLY A 71 7.94 4.64 -11.21
C GLY A 71 8.65 4.97 -9.90
N GLU A 72 9.79 5.66 -9.98
CA GLU A 72 10.44 6.21 -8.81
C GLU A 72 9.44 7.08 -8.06
N ILE A 73 9.32 6.88 -6.74
CA ILE A 73 8.61 7.83 -5.89
C ILE A 73 9.39 9.12 -6.03
N SER A 74 8.90 10.06 -6.82
CA SER A 74 9.46 11.40 -6.87
C SER A 74 9.43 11.93 -5.43
N ILE A 75 10.62 12.13 -4.86
CA ILE A 75 10.84 12.52 -3.46
C ILE A 75 10.11 13.85 -3.13
N ALA A 76 9.62 14.57 -4.14
CA ALA A 76 8.73 15.71 -4.03
C ALA A 76 7.45 15.44 -3.20
N ASN A 77 6.88 14.23 -3.24
CA ASN A 77 5.63 13.92 -2.50
C ASN A 77 5.85 13.25 -1.13
N ALA A 78 7.09 12.89 -0.78
CA ALA A 78 7.40 12.32 0.54
C ALA A 78 7.45 13.38 1.66
N ALA A 79 7.50 14.67 1.31
CA ALA A 79 7.44 15.79 2.24
C ALA A 79 6.01 16.13 2.74
N GLN A 80 4.96 15.53 2.15
CA GLN A 80 3.58 15.71 2.59
C GLN A 80 3.07 14.49 3.36
N ARG A 81 3.72 14.18 4.49
CA ARG A 81 3.02 13.48 5.59
C ARG A 81 2.54 14.54 6.57
N PRO A 82 1.25 14.59 6.95
CA PRO A 82 0.77 15.56 7.92
C PRO A 82 1.43 15.26 9.26
N SER A 83 2.31 16.17 9.69
CA SER A 83 2.86 16.14 11.04
C SER A 83 1.71 16.33 12.03
N GLY A 84 1.49 15.34 12.89
CA GLY A 84 0.66 15.53 14.08
C GLY A 84 1.22 16.64 14.96
N LYS A 85 0.42 17.68 15.13
CA LYS A 85 0.40 18.74 16.16
C LYS A 85 -1.05 19.23 16.11
N ASP A 86 -1.89 19.19 17.15
CA ASP A 86 -1.65 19.36 18.57
C ASP A 86 -2.66 18.52 19.37
N ARG A 87 -2.15 17.74 20.34
CA ARG A 87 -2.88 17.45 21.57
C ARG A 87 -2.40 18.47 22.59
N ASP A 88 -3.34 18.93 23.41
CA ASP A 88 -3.21 19.76 24.61
C ASP A 88 -3.52 21.26 24.45
N ALA A 89 -4.79 21.60 24.63
CA ALA A 89 -5.18 22.72 25.49
C ALA A 89 -6.52 22.43 26.18
N ARG A 90 -6.43 22.17 27.49
CA ARG A 90 -7.52 22.16 28.47
C ARG A 90 -8.35 23.45 28.42
N SER A 91 -9.67 23.32 28.59
CA SER A 91 -10.38 24.05 29.64
C SER A 91 -11.68 23.33 30.03
N SER A 92 -11.60 22.59 31.14
CA SER A 92 -12.75 22.41 32.03
C SER A 92 -13.33 23.78 32.33
N THR A 93 -14.60 23.99 32.02
CA THR A 93 -15.38 25.09 32.58
C THR A 93 -16.43 24.47 33.49
N SER A 94 -16.04 24.31 34.76
CA SER A 94 -16.96 24.11 35.89
C SER A 94 -16.78 25.30 36.83
N ASP A 95 -17.92 25.93 37.12
CA ASP A 95 -18.25 26.70 38.32
C ASP A 95 -17.52 28.02 38.58
N GLU A 96 -18.14 29.12 38.15
CA GLU A 96 -18.08 30.38 38.89
C GLU A 96 -19.49 30.90 39.17
N TRP A 97 -19.83 30.91 40.46
CA TRP A 97 -21.06 31.42 41.03
C TRP A 97 -21.17 32.93 40.77
N ASN A 98 -22.27 33.39 40.18
CA ASN A 98 -22.64 34.80 40.23
C ASN A 98 -24.04 34.94 40.85
N ALA A 99 -24.05 35.07 42.18
CA ALA A 99 -25.20 35.51 42.94
C ALA A 99 -25.11 37.03 43.13
N ASN A 100 -25.77 37.81 42.28
CA ASN A 100 -26.63 38.89 42.75
C ASN A 100 -27.39 39.61 41.63
N ASP A 101 -28.64 39.91 41.97
CA ASP A 101 -29.36 41.13 41.65
C ASP A 101 -30.15 41.29 40.33
N ARG A 102 -31.47 41.25 40.55
CA ARG A 102 -32.53 42.13 40.02
C ARG A 102 -33.20 41.77 38.69
N GLY A 103 -34.43 41.29 38.85
CA GLY A 103 -35.58 41.94 38.22
C GLY A 103 -36.38 41.08 37.24
N CYS A 104 -37.61 40.75 37.65
CA CYS A 104 -38.87 40.93 36.90
C CYS A 104 -38.78 41.01 35.36
N SER A 105 -39.55 40.28 34.55
CA SER A 105 -40.95 39.92 34.71
C SER A 105 -41.38 38.93 33.62
N MET A 106 -42.44 38.21 33.95
CA MET A 106 -43.30 37.45 33.04
C MET A 106 -43.74 38.27 31.82
N PHE A 107 -43.93 37.59 30.69
CA PHE A 107 -45.19 37.44 29.94
C PHE A 107 -44.88 37.18 28.44
N ARG A 108 -45.19 35.96 27.99
CA ARG A 108 -45.57 35.70 26.59
C ARG A 108 -47.08 35.46 26.54
N ARG A 109 -47.78 36.27 25.76
CA ARG A 109 -48.94 35.84 24.97
C ARG A 109 -48.73 36.39 23.57
#